data_AF-A0A9N9MJ24-F1
#
_entry.id   AF-A0A9N9MJ24-F1
#
_cell.length_a   1.000
_cell.length_b   1.000
_cell.length_c   1.000
_cell.angle_alpha   90.00
_cell.angle_beta   90.00
_cell.angle_gamma   90.00
#
_symmetry.space_group_name_H-M   'P 1'
#
loop_
_entity.id
_entity.type
_entity.pdbx_description
1 polymer ?
#
loop_
_entity_poly.entity_id
_entity_poly.type
_entity_poly.pdbx_seq_one_letter_code
_entity_poly.pdbx_strand_id
1 'polypeptide(L)'
;MMLRSQKQLSYTIGPFTEMSLNSMIAAAAEGDLGEKTRGQSSNPVWMKERSFRLTASHFGEVCKQRKSTNPFNLVLRILKSQFKGSSGASFDGIIDADMIIEVKCPYSANKYSPEDAVNKKKIKYVELNEEENKVKLKKNCNYYYQVQGQLAIANAKICYFIVWTPLGIAVEEIEQDDFWTNVMLPKLKSFYLDQMLPEIVEE
;
A
#
# COMPACT_ATOMS: atom_id res chain seq x y z
N MET A 1 15.35 50.70 1.49
CA MET A 1 13.90 50.58 1.65
C MET A 1 13.34 49.86 0.44
N MET A 2 12.96 48.58 0.60
CA MET A 2 11.87 47.85 -0.07
C MET A 2 12.09 46.35 0.19
N LEU A 3 11.45 45.89 1.28
CA LEU A 3 11.27 44.49 1.62
C LEU A 3 10.36 43.86 0.56
N ARG A 4 10.80 42.77 -0.07
CA ARG A 4 9.95 41.97 -0.96
C ARG A 4 8.92 41.22 -0.10
N SER A 5 7.67 41.61 -0.24
CA SER A 5 6.47 41.00 0.35
C SER A 5 6.40 39.50 0.03
N GLN A 6 6.50 38.66 1.06
CA GLN A 6 6.08 37.26 1.01
C GLN A 6 4.55 37.22 0.95
N LYS A 7 3.98 36.82 -0.20
CA LYS A 7 2.55 36.45 -0.26
C LYS A 7 2.38 35.10 0.43
N GLN A 8 1.91 35.15 1.67
CA GLN A 8 1.43 33.99 2.43
C GLN A 8 0.08 33.58 1.85
N LEU A 9 0.05 32.52 1.03
CA LEU A 9 -1.19 31.89 0.58
C LEU A 9 -1.75 31.07 1.76
N SER A 10 -2.65 31.68 2.54
CA SER A 10 -3.43 30.98 3.55
C SER A 10 -4.53 30.17 2.86
N TYR A 11 -4.28 28.88 2.64
CA TYR A 11 -5.34 27.94 2.26
C TYR A 11 -6.19 27.65 3.50
N THR A 12 -7.41 28.16 3.52
CA THR A 12 -8.40 27.84 4.55
C THR A 12 -8.87 26.40 4.34
N ILE A 13 -8.45 25.50 5.22
CA ILE A 13 -8.73 24.08 5.15
C ILE A 13 -10.16 23.83 5.65
N GLY A 14 -11.11 23.82 4.72
CA GLY A 14 -12.47 23.30 4.95
C GLY A 14 -12.49 21.76 5.02
N PRO A 15 -13.66 21.13 5.28
CA PRO A 15 -13.84 19.71 5.63
C PRO A 15 -13.53 18.69 4.51
N PHE A 16 -12.64 19.03 3.59
CA PHE A 16 -12.26 18.27 2.40
C PHE A 16 -11.06 17.33 2.62
N THR A 17 -10.59 17.12 3.85
CA THR A 17 -9.27 16.53 4.14
C THR A 17 -9.22 15.02 4.37
N GLU A 18 -10.33 14.38 4.73
CA GLU A 18 -10.37 12.91 4.93
C GLU A 18 -10.94 12.17 3.72
N MET A 19 -12.02 12.67 3.12
CA MET A 19 -12.70 12.01 2.00
C MET A 19 -11.88 12.09 0.68
N SER A 20 -11.13 13.17 0.47
CA SER A 20 -10.24 13.31 -0.70
C SER A 20 -9.00 12.43 -0.59
N LEU A 21 -8.50 12.20 0.62
CA LEU A 21 -7.30 11.40 0.80
C LEU A 21 -7.58 9.89 0.63
N ASN A 22 -8.70 9.40 1.15
CA ASN A 22 -9.12 8.01 0.93
C ASN A 22 -9.32 7.75 -0.57
N SER A 23 -9.96 8.68 -1.30
CA SER A 23 -10.11 8.57 -2.75
C SER A 23 -8.79 8.68 -3.54
N MET A 24 -7.79 9.42 -3.03
CA MET A 24 -6.45 9.57 -3.63
C MET A 24 -5.48 8.41 -3.31
N ILE A 25 -5.62 7.78 -2.14
CA ILE A 25 -4.70 6.76 -1.60
C ILE A 25 -5.25 5.33 -1.79
N ALA A 26 -6.55 5.13 -2.02
CA ALA A 26 -7.09 3.90 -2.63
C ALA A 26 -8.57 3.94 -3.04
N ALA A 27 -8.85 3.43 -4.23
CA ALA A 27 -10.19 2.99 -4.61
C ALA A 27 -10.40 1.53 -4.20
N ALA A 28 -11.14 1.32 -3.13
CA ALA A 28 -11.96 0.13 -2.96
C ALA A 28 -13.18 0.53 -2.12
N ALA A 29 -14.36 0.58 -2.75
CA ALA A 29 -15.70 0.55 -2.15
C ALA A 29 -16.72 1.61 -2.61
N GLU A 30 -16.67 2.13 -3.86
CA GLU A 30 -17.88 2.76 -4.43
C GLU A 30 -18.43 1.91 -5.59
N GLY A 31 -19.62 1.35 -5.34
CA GLY A 31 -20.22 0.19 -6.01
C GLY A 31 -20.51 0.30 -7.51
N ASP A 32 -20.21 1.43 -8.16
CA ASP A 32 -20.43 1.60 -9.60
C ASP A 32 -19.12 1.53 -10.43
N LEU A 33 -17.96 1.78 -9.79
CA LEU A 33 -16.64 1.72 -10.45
C LEU A 33 -16.05 0.30 -10.42
N GLY A 34 -16.39 -0.49 -9.39
CA GLY A 34 -15.94 -1.87 -9.24
C GLY A 34 -16.41 -2.78 -10.38
N GLU A 35 -17.64 -2.59 -10.87
CA GLU A 35 -18.16 -3.34 -12.02
C GLU A 35 -17.49 -2.92 -13.33
N LYS A 36 -17.32 -1.61 -13.54
CA LYS A 36 -16.70 -1.03 -14.75
C LYS A 36 -15.21 -1.32 -14.88
N THR A 37 -14.56 -1.77 -13.81
CA THR A 37 -13.12 -2.04 -13.75
C THR A 37 -12.77 -3.51 -13.48
N ARG A 38 -13.77 -4.42 -13.52
CA ARG A 38 -13.54 -5.88 -13.56
C ARG A 38 -12.65 -6.22 -14.76
N GLY A 39 -11.53 -6.88 -14.49
CA GLY A 39 -10.45 -7.12 -15.47
C GLY A 39 -9.08 -6.61 -15.03
N GLN A 40 -9.01 -5.86 -13.91
CA GLN A 40 -7.76 -5.36 -13.34
C GLN A 40 -6.94 -4.64 -14.42
N SER A 41 -5.70 -5.06 -14.66
CA SER A 41 -4.77 -4.41 -15.59
C SER A 41 -5.10 -4.55 -17.08
N SER A 42 -6.11 -5.34 -17.44
CA SER A 42 -6.57 -5.48 -18.83
C SER A 42 -7.63 -4.43 -19.23
N ASN A 43 -8.11 -3.61 -18.29
CA ASN A 43 -9.18 -2.65 -18.53
C ASN A 43 -8.62 -1.21 -18.67
N PRO A 44 -8.79 -0.51 -19.82
CA PRO A 44 -8.23 0.82 -20.02
C PRO A 44 -8.81 1.88 -19.07
N VAL A 45 -10.06 1.73 -18.64
CA VAL A 45 -10.69 2.61 -17.63
C VAL A 45 -10.06 2.37 -16.25
N TRP A 46 -9.78 1.11 -15.89
CA TRP A 46 -9.02 0.77 -14.67
C TRP A 46 -7.61 1.40 -14.68
N MET A 47 -6.96 1.43 -15.85
CA MET A 47 -5.61 2.01 -16.00
C MET A 47 -5.62 3.53 -15.85
N LYS A 48 -6.58 4.22 -16.49
CA LYS A 48 -6.73 5.68 -16.44
C LYS A 48 -7.10 6.17 -15.04
N GLU A 49 -7.98 5.45 -14.34
CA GLU A 49 -8.38 5.80 -12.98
C GLU A 49 -7.22 5.64 -11.98
N ARG A 50 -6.26 4.75 -12.24
CA ARG A 50 -5.16 4.44 -11.32
C ARG A 50 -3.84 5.13 -11.61
N SER A 51 -3.67 5.73 -12.79
CA SER A 51 -2.40 6.35 -13.22
C SER A 51 -1.90 7.46 -12.30
N PHE A 52 -2.78 8.08 -11.52
CA PHE A 52 -2.46 9.20 -10.61
C PHE A 52 -2.52 8.83 -9.11
N ARG A 53 -2.66 7.54 -8.76
CA ARG A 53 -2.90 7.10 -7.37
C ARG A 53 -1.68 6.41 -6.75
N LEU A 54 -1.47 6.65 -5.46
CA LEU A 54 -0.48 5.92 -4.68
C LEU A 54 -1.11 4.62 -4.16
N THR A 55 -0.58 3.45 -4.54
CA THR A 55 -1.15 2.15 -4.14
C THR A 55 -0.49 1.59 -2.89
N ALA A 56 -1.22 0.82 -2.08
CA ALA A 56 -0.71 0.24 -0.83
C ALA A 56 0.59 -0.56 -0.97
N SER A 57 0.78 -1.24 -2.12
CA SER A 57 2.00 -1.96 -2.45
C SER A 57 3.26 -1.08 -2.50
N HIS A 58 3.12 0.23 -2.71
CA HIS A 58 4.22 1.20 -2.74
C HIS A 58 4.43 1.92 -1.40
N PHE A 59 3.54 1.78 -0.41
CA PHE A 59 3.62 2.53 0.84
C PHE A 59 4.92 2.25 1.61
N GLY A 60 5.36 0.99 1.62
CA GLY A 60 6.62 0.60 2.25
C GLY A 60 7.83 1.30 1.63
N GLU A 61 7.85 1.48 0.31
CA GLU A 61 8.95 2.16 -0.38
C GLU A 61 8.96 3.66 -0.08
N VAL A 62 7.79 4.30 -0.18
CA VAL A 62 7.62 5.75 0.11
C VAL A 62 7.98 6.04 1.56
N CYS A 63 7.44 5.29 2.52
CA CYS A 63 7.65 5.58 3.94
C CYS A 63 9.09 5.33 4.42
N LYS A 64 9.87 4.54 3.67
CA LYS A 64 11.27 4.21 3.97
C LYS A 64 12.27 4.99 3.13
N GLN A 65 11.81 5.80 2.18
CA GLN A 65 12.68 6.65 1.39
C GLN A 65 13.48 7.60 2.29
N ARG A 66 14.79 7.70 2.04
CA ARG A 66 15.65 8.66 2.76
C ARG A 66 15.38 10.06 2.21
N LYS A 67 15.41 11.07 3.08
CA LYS A 67 15.23 12.48 2.69
C LYS A 67 16.22 12.95 1.61
N SER A 68 17.42 12.36 1.58
CA SER A 68 18.46 12.67 0.60
C SER A 68 18.32 11.92 -0.73
N THR A 69 17.44 10.93 -0.83
CA THR A 69 17.24 10.17 -2.07
C THR A 69 16.35 10.95 -3.02
N ASN A 70 16.84 11.19 -4.25
CA ASN A 70 16.04 11.81 -5.30
C ASN A 70 14.78 10.95 -5.58
N PRO A 71 13.56 11.53 -5.46
CA PRO A 71 12.32 10.79 -5.62
C PRO A 71 11.93 10.50 -7.06
N PHE A 72 12.54 11.16 -8.04
CA PHE A 72 12.13 11.12 -9.44
C PHE A 72 11.97 9.70 -9.98
N ASN A 73 12.94 8.81 -9.75
CA ASN A 73 12.85 7.42 -10.21
C ASN A 73 11.75 6.62 -9.51
N LEU A 74 11.45 6.93 -8.24
CA LEU A 74 10.35 6.31 -7.51
C LEU A 74 8.99 6.81 -8.02
N VAL A 75 8.84 8.12 -8.20
CA VAL A 75 7.65 8.75 -8.77
C VAL A 75 7.38 8.21 -10.17
N LEU A 76 8.38 8.24 -11.07
CA LEU A 76 8.26 7.67 -12.41
C LEU A 76 7.88 6.20 -12.39
N ARG A 77 8.43 5.40 -11.47
CA ARG A 77 8.09 3.98 -11.37
C ARG A 77 6.68 3.76 -10.85
N ILE A 78 6.22 4.56 -9.88
CA ILE A 78 4.84 4.50 -9.39
C ILE A 78 3.90 4.81 -10.55
N LEU A 79 4.08 5.97 -11.22
CA LEU A 79 3.27 6.39 -12.37
C LEU A 79 3.32 5.37 -13.51
N LYS A 80 4.50 4.87 -13.89
CA LYS A 80 4.68 3.88 -14.97
C LYS A 80 4.22 2.46 -14.63
N SER A 81 4.29 2.03 -13.36
CA SER A 81 3.83 0.68 -12.94
C SER A 81 2.32 0.52 -13.10
N GLN A 82 1.57 1.61 -12.99
CA GLN A 82 0.12 1.61 -13.22
C GLN A 82 -0.22 1.38 -14.71
N PHE A 83 0.71 1.63 -15.64
CA PHE A 83 0.55 1.32 -17.07
C PHE A 83 0.99 -0.10 -17.44
N LYS A 84 1.56 -0.86 -16.51
CA LYS A 84 1.97 -2.25 -16.72
C LYS A 84 1.37 -3.12 -15.64
N GLY A 85 0.14 -3.61 -15.82
CA GLY A 85 -0.16 -4.97 -15.39
C GLY A 85 -0.24 -5.27 -13.88
N SER A 86 0.28 -4.40 -13.02
CA SER A 86 0.82 -4.80 -11.73
C SER A 86 -0.23 -4.56 -10.68
N SER A 87 -0.60 -5.64 -9.99
CA SER A 87 -1.58 -5.75 -8.90
C SER A 87 -1.61 -4.53 -7.99
N GLY A 88 -2.32 -3.50 -8.43
CA GLY A 88 -2.44 -2.24 -7.71
C GLY A 88 -3.49 -2.47 -6.63
N ALA A 89 -3.04 -2.65 -5.38
CA ALA A 89 -3.89 -2.79 -4.19
C ALA A 89 -5.18 -3.61 -4.47
N SER A 90 -5.07 -4.71 -5.21
CA SER A 90 -6.13 -5.70 -5.23
C SER A 90 -5.91 -6.48 -3.96
N PHE A 91 -6.64 -6.10 -2.93
CA PHE A 91 -6.83 -6.99 -1.79
C PHE A 91 -7.45 -8.26 -2.37
N ASP A 92 -6.93 -9.43 -1.98
CA ASP A 92 -7.26 -10.68 -2.65
C ASP A 92 -8.70 -11.13 -2.35
N GLY A 93 -9.36 -10.51 -1.36
CA GLY A 93 -10.79 -10.64 -1.09
C GLY A 93 -11.24 -9.84 0.14
N ILE A 94 -12.54 -9.52 0.20
CA ILE A 94 -13.24 -9.04 1.40
C ILE A 94 -13.97 -10.25 1.98
N ILE A 95 -13.72 -10.58 3.26
CA ILE A 95 -14.42 -11.69 3.94
C ILE A 95 -15.72 -11.17 4.58
N ASP A 96 -15.63 -10.03 5.27
CA ASP A 96 -16.70 -9.37 6.00
C ASP A 96 -16.42 -7.85 6.02
N ALA A 97 -17.37 -7.00 6.40
CA ALA A 97 -17.24 -5.54 6.34
C ALA A 97 -15.99 -5.01 7.09
N ASP A 98 -15.52 -5.75 8.10
CA ASP A 98 -14.38 -5.38 8.94
C ASP A 98 -13.11 -6.23 8.68
N MET A 99 -13.10 -7.12 7.67
CA MET A 99 -12.02 -8.12 7.48
C MET A 99 -11.56 -8.26 6.02
N ILE A 100 -10.23 -8.25 5.83
CA ILE A 100 -9.58 -8.41 4.52
C ILE A 100 -8.63 -9.62 4.49
N ILE A 101 -8.33 -10.12 3.29
CA ILE A 101 -7.30 -11.14 3.04
C ILE A 101 -6.18 -10.55 2.17
N GLU A 102 -4.94 -10.87 2.52
CA GLU A 102 -3.77 -10.66 1.67
C GLU A 102 -3.00 -11.98 1.54
N VAL A 103 -2.91 -12.53 0.32
CA VAL A 103 -2.24 -13.81 0.04
C VAL A 103 -0.91 -13.58 -0.65
N LYS A 104 0.15 -14.18 -0.12
CA LYS A 104 1.48 -14.21 -0.73
C LYS A 104 1.87 -15.63 -1.10
N CYS A 105 2.26 -15.82 -2.36
CA CYS A 105 2.86 -17.04 -2.88
C CYS A 105 4.32 -16.78 -3.31
N PRO A 106 5.29 -16.83 -2.39
CA PRO A 106 6.68 -16.58 -2.73
C PRO A 106 7.26 -17.69 -3.60
N TYR A 107 7.62 -17.38 -4.85
CA TYR A 107 8.23 -18.33 -5.79
C TYR A 107 9.51 -19.00 -5.22
N SER A 108 10.28 -18.27 -4.42
CA SER A 108 11.48 -18.78 -3.74
C SER A 108 11.19 -19.89 -2.72
N ALA A 109 9.93 -20.06 -2.32
CA ALA A 109 9.48 -21.03 -1.34
C ALA A 109 8.74 -22.22 -1.97
N ASN A 110 8.68 -22.34 -3.30
CA ASN A 110 7.86 -23.35 -3.98
C ASN A 110 8.15 -24.82 -3.61
N LYS A 111 9.30 -25.10 -2.99
CA LYS A 111 9.76 -26.43 -2.56
C LYS A 111 9.77 -26.62 -1.04
N TYR A 112 9.18 -25.70 -0.28
CA TYR A 112 9.26 -25.69 1.18
C TYR A 112 7.88 -25.41 1.79
N SER A 113 7.63 -25.90 3.00
CA SER A 113 6.52 -25.37 3.81
C SER A 113 6.82 -23.91 4.17
N PRO A 114 5.81 -23.11 4.56
CA PRO A 114 6.04 -21.74 5.02
C PRO A 114 7.14 -21.64 6.09
N GLU A 115 7.08 -22.49 7.11
CA GLU A 115 8.02 -22.54 8.25
C GLU A 115 9.44 -22.89 7.78
N ASP A 116 9.58 -23.94 6.97
CA ASP A 116 10.85 -24.33 6.38
C ASP A 116 11.44 -23.24 5.49
N ALA A 117 10.58 -22.54 4.75
CA ALA A 117 11.01 -21.45 3.89
C ALA A 117 11.53 -20.24 4.70
N VAL A 118 10.95 -19.98 5.88
CA VAL A 118 11.47 -18.96 6.81
C VAL A 118 12.83 -19.39 7.34
N ASN A 119 12.95 -20.62 7.85
CA ASN A 119 14.18 -21.16 8.42
C ASN A 119 15.33 -21.17 7.40
N LYS A 120 15.04 -21.51 6.14
CA LYS A 120 16.01 -21.47 5.03
C LYS A 120 16.20 -20.06 4.43
N LYS A 121 15.64 -19.02 5.04
CA LYS A 121 15.73 -17.61 4.62
C LYS A 121 15.26 -17.38 3.17
N LYS A 122 14.35 -18.21 2.67
CA LYS A 122 13.73 -18.07 1.35
C LYS A 122 12.65 -17.00 1.33
N ILE A 123 12.02 -16.76 2.47
CA ILE A 123 11.05 -15.69 2.69
C ILE A 123 11.63 -14.71 3.71
N LYS A 124 11.92 -13.48 3.27
CA LYS A 124 12.63 -12.49 4.10
C LYS A 124 11.71 -11.60 4.93
N TYR A 125 10.46 -11.46 4.49
CA TYR A 125 9.49 -10.53 5.06
C TYR A 125 8.74 -11.09 6.28
N VAL A 126 8.85 -12.40 6.55
CA VAL A 126 8.32 -13.05 7.74
C VAL A 126 9.44 -13.58 8.64
N GLU A 127 9.08 -13.92 9.88
CA GLU A 127 9.89 -14.61 10.88
C GLU A 127 9.06 -15.70 11.56
N LEU A 128 9.74 -16.68 12.16
CA LEU A 128 9.09 -17.75 12.91
C LEU A 128 9.12 -17.38 14.38
N ASN A 129 7.95 -17.31 15.01
CA ASN A 129 7.84 -17.28 16.45
C ASN A 129 8.00 -18.72 16.96
N GLU A 130 9.16 -19.03 17.55
CA GLU A 130 9.50 -20.39 17.99
C GLU A 130 8.62 -20.89 19.14
N GLU A 131 8.13 -20.00 20.00
CA GLU A 131 7.27 -20.35 21.13
C GLU A 131 5.89 -20.84 20.68
N GLU A 132 5.34 -20.21 19.64
CA GLU A 132 4.01 -20.52 19.08
C GLU A 132 4.08 -21.40 17.82
N ASN A 133 5.29 -21.64 17.29
CA ASN A 133 5.54 -22.19 15.97
C ASN A 133 4.71 -21.51 14.85
N LYS A 134 4.60 -20.17 14.91
CA LYS A 134 3.80 -19.36 14.00
C LYS A 134 4.66 -18.46 13.12
N VAL A 135 4.35 -18.41 11.83
CA VAL A 135 4.95 -17.44 10.90
C VAL A 135 4.32 -16.07 11.14
N LYS A 136 5.14 -15.06 11.43
CA LYS A 136 4.72 -13.67 11.68
C LYS A 136 5.37 -12.70 10.70
N LEU A 137 4.66 -11.64 10.33
CA LEU A 137 5.08 -10.63 9.40
C LEU A 137 5.93 -9.59 10.11
N LYS A 138 7.12 -9.32 9.56
CA LYS A 138 8.01 -8.32 10.14
C LYS A 138 7.41 -6.94 9.99
N LYS A 139 7.23 -6.22 11.10
CA LYS A 139 6.68 -4.84 11.10
C LYS A 139 7.50 -3.85 10.26
N ASN A 140 8.79 -4.13 10.04
CA ASN A 140 9.66 -3.28 9.22
C ASN A 140 9.71 -3.66 7.72
N CYS A 141 8.97 -4.68 7.26
CA CYS A 141 8.98 -5.10 5.85
C CYS A 141 7.99 -4.27 5.00
N ASN A 142 8.03 -4.37 3.67
CA ASN A 142 7.10 -3.59 2.82
C ASN A 142 5.65 -4.07 2.90
N TYR A 143 5.45 -5.37 3.12
CA TYR A 143 4.10 -5.95 3.20
C TYR A 143 3.36 -5.53 4.47
N TYR A 144 4.05 -5.25 5.59
CA TYR A 144 3.38 -4.70 6.77
C TYR A 144 2.77 -3.32 6.48
N TYR A 145 3.51 -2.48 5.76
CA TYR A 145 3.03 -1.17 5.32
C TYR A 145 1.88 -1.31 4.31
N GLN A 146 1.97 -2.30 3.43
CA GLN A 146 0.87 -2.62 2.53
C GLN A 146 -0.39 -2.98 3.34
N VAL A 147 -0.30 -3.94 4.26
CA VAL A 147 -1.41 -4.43 5.09
C VAL A 147 -2.02 -3.33 5.97
N GLN A 148 -1.21 -2.54 6.67
CA GLN A 148 -1.72 -1.45 7.51
C GLN A 148 -2.43 -0.36 6.69
N GLY A 149 -1.88 -0.03 5.52
CA GLY A 149 -2.55 0.91 4.62
C GLY A 149 -3.83 0.35 4.05
N GLN A 150 -3.81 -0.92 3.68
CA GLN A 150 -4.94 -1.69 3.22
C GLN A 150 -6.10 -1.68 4.25
N LEU A 151 -5.81 -2.01 5.51
CA LEU A 151 -6.77 -1.97 6.61
C LEU A 151 -7.40 -0.58 6.78
N ALA A 152 -6.57 0.46 6.83
CA ALA A 152 -7.05 1.83 7.02
C ALA A 152 -7.93 2.33 5.87
N ILE A 153 -7.55 2.03 4.63
CA ILE A 153 -8.31 2.38 3.43
C ILE A 153 -9.69 1.71 3.43
N ALA A 154 -9.71 0.40 3.72
CA ALA A 154 -10.92 -0.40 3.68
C ALA A 154 -11.81 -0.18 4.91
N ASN A 155 -11.36 0.65 5.87
CA ASN A 155 -11.94 0.77 7.20
C ASN A 155 -12.13 -0.61 7.89
N ALA A 156 -11.20 -1.53 7.62
CA ALA A 156 -11.19 -2.88 8.15
C ALA A 156 -10.33 -2.95 9.42
N LYS A 157 -10.72 -3.84 10.34
CA LYS A 157 -10.04 -4.04 11.62
C LYS A 157 -8.96 -5.09 11.54
N ILE A 158 -9.19 -6.13 10.75
CA ILE A 158 -8.35 -7.34 10.73
C ILE A 158 -8.00 -7.73 9.30
N CYS A 159 -6.74 -8.10 9.10
CA CYS A 159 -6.22 -8.71 7.89
C CYS A 159 -5.73 -10.12 8.19
N TYR A 160 -6.23 -11.10 7.46
CA TYR A 160 -5.63 -12.43 7.42
C TYR A 160 -4.51 -12.42 6.38
N PHE A 161 -3.28 -12.34 6.86
CA PHE A 161 -2.09 -12.42 6.03
C PHE A 161 -1.70 -13.89 5.83
N ILE A 162 -1.81 -14.35 4.58
CA ILE A 162 -1.64 -15.76 4.23
C ILE A 162 -0.33 -15.93 3.44
N VAL A 163 0.57 -16.75 3.96
CA VAL A 163 1.73 -17.25 3.20
C VAL A 163 1.37 -18.64 2.69
N TRP A 164 1.10 -18.74 1.39
CA TRP A 164 0.82 -20.00 0.72
C TRP A 164 2.08 -20.54 0.03
N THR A 165 2.33 -21.83 0.20
CA THR A 165 3.26 -22.61 -0.63
C THR A 165 2.60 -23.91 -1.07
N PRO A 166 3.13 -24.61 -2.09
CA PRO A 166 2.61 -25.93 -2.47
C PRO A 166 2.65 -26.99 -1.35
N LEU A 167 3.44 -26.76 -0.29
CA LEU A 167 3.64 -27.70 0.80
C LEU A 167 2.95 -27.27 2.11
N GLY A 168 2.27 -26.11 2.14
CA GLY A 168 1.57 -25.67 3.35
C GLY A 168 1.07 -24.24 3.29
N ILE A 169 0.32 -23.86 4.32
CA ILE A 169 -0.25 -22.52 4.49
C ILE A 169 0.07 -22.05 5.90
N ALA A 170 0.58 -20.82 6.01
CA ALA A 170 0.67 -20.12 7.28
C ALA A 170 -0.23 -18.89 7.24
N VAL A 171 -0.94 -18.65 8.34
CA VAL A 171 -1.87 -17.53 8.48
C VAL A 171 -1.49 -16.73 9.73
N GLU A 172 -1.36 -15.42 9.56
CA GLU A 172 -1.25 -14.47 10.65
C GLU A 172 -2.43 -13.51 10.63
N GLU A 173 -2.97 -13.23 11.80
CA GLU A 173 -3.97 -12.19 12.00
C GLU A 173 -3.26 -10.87 12.33
N ILE A 174 -3.52 -9.84 11.54
CA ILE A 174 -2.92 -8.52 11.69
C ILE A 174 -4.03 -7.50 11.92
N GLU A 175 -4.03 -6.88 13.09
CA GLU A 175 -4.95 -5.80 13.43
C GLU A 175 -4.46 -4.46 12.88
N GLN A 176 -5.40 -3.56 12.58
CA GLN A 176 -5.09 -2.17 12.30
C GLN A 176 -4.49 -1.54 13.56
N ASP A 177 -3.38 -0.82 13.42
CA ASP A 177 -2.76 -0.12 14.53
C ASP A 177 -2.47 1.36 14.21
N ASP A 178 -2.08 2.07 15.26
CA ASP A 178 -1.73 3.50 15.22
C ASP A 178 -0.52 3.82 14.31
N PHE A 179 0.19 2.80 13.80
CA PHE A 179 1.29 2.98 12.85
C PHE A 179 0.83 3.71 11.59
N TRP A 180 -0.39 3.42 11.12
CA TRP A 180 -0.96 4.11 9.97
C TRP A 180 -1.03 5.62 10.22
N THR A 181 -1.76 6.03 11.24
CA THR A 181 -2.06 7.44 11.53
C THR A 181 -0.80 8.21 11.92
N ASN A 182 0.06 7.62 12.75
CA ASN A 182 1.19 8.32 13.35
C ASN A 182 2.45 8.31 12.47
N VAL A 183 2.61 7.32 11.59
CA VAL A 183 3.86 7.15 10.82
C VAL A 183 3.63 7.18 9.32
N MET A 184 2.69 6.37 8.81
CA MET A 184 2.53 6.22 7.37
C MET A 184 1.82 7.42 6.75
N LEU A 185 0.66 7.79 7.29
CA LEU A 185 -0.22 8.81 6.74
C LEU A 185 0.48 10.15 6.51
N PRO A 186 1.28 10.69 7.46
CA PRO A 186 1.97 11.97 7.24
C PRO A 186 3.02 11.88 6.13
N LYS A 187 3.73 10.76 6.02
CA LYS A 187 4.76 10.54 5.00
C LYS A 187 4.14 10.37 3.60
N LEU A 188 3.06 9.60 3.50
CA LEU A 188 2.35 9.40 2.24
C LEU A 188 1.73 10.72 1.75
N LYS A 189 1.14 11.52 2.65
CA LYS A 189 0.62 12.86 2.36
C LYS A 189 1.70 13.78 1.79
N SER A 190 2.84 13.91 2.49
CA SER A 190 3.95 14.76 2.03
C SER A 190 4.50 14.26 0.69
N PHE A 191 4.72 12.95 0.53
CA PHE A 191 5.17 12.41 -0.75
C PHE A 191 4.22 12.73 -1.90
N TYR A 192 2.91 12.56 -1.70
CA TYR A 192 1.92 12.85 -2.73
C TYR A 192 1.91 14.33 -3.11
N LEU A 193 1.78 15.23 -2.13
CA LEU A 193 1.66 16.67 -2.36
C LEU A 193 2.96 17.31 -2.87
N ASP A 194 4.10 16.88 -2.33
CA ASP A 194 5.38 17.55 -2.59
C ASP A 194 6.15 16.93 -3.77
N GLN A 195 5.85 15.68 -4.14
CA GLN A 195 6.66 14.93 -5.12
C GLN A 195 5.84 14.33 -6.27
N MET A 196 4.61 13.88 -6.04
CA MET A 196 3.77 13.37 -7.14
C MET A 196 2.96 14.49 -7.81
N LEU A 197 2.31 15.35 -7.03
CA LEU A 197 1.40 16.36 -7.55
C LEU A 197 2.06 17.34 -8.53
N PRO A 198 3.30 17.83 -8.31
CA PRO A 198 3.96 18.71 -9.28
C PRO A 198 4.14 18.05 -10.66
N GLU A 199 4.53 16.76 -10.69
CA GLU A 199 4.74 16.01 -11.94
C GLU A 199 3.43 15.72 -12.67
N ILE A 200 2.29 15.66 -11.95
CA ILE A 200 0.97 15.40 -12.53
C ILE A 200 0.37 16.68 -13.13
N VAL A 201 0.62 17.84 -12.52
CA VAL A 201 0.04 19.13 -12.94
C VAL A 201 0.85 19.77 -14.08
N GLU A 202 2.08 19.29 -14.33
CA GLU A 202 2.95 19.75 -15.42
C GLU A 202 2.73 18.98 -16.75
N GLU A 203 1.83 17.99 -16.81
CA GLU A 203 1.36 17.32 -18.05
C GLU A 203 0.15 18.04 -18.70
#